data_AF-A0A6P1P4B1-F1
#
_entry.id   AF-A0A6P1P4B1-F1
#
_cell.length_a   1.000
_cell.length_b   1.000
_cell.length_c   1.000
_cell.angle_alpha   90.00
_cell.angle_beta   90.00
_cell.angle_gamma   90.00
#
_symmetry.space_group_name_H-M   'P 1'
#
loop_
_entity.id
_entity.type
_entity.pdbx_description
1 polymer ?
#
loop_
_entity_poly.entity_id
_entity_poly.type
_entity_poly.pdbx_seq_one_letter_code
_entity_poly.pdbx_strand_id
1 'polypeptide(L)'
;MLAEDKEIYYRTYFGQSHDYYYDKLEQYQAGHKFTFNFYAFFLGLPWLLYRKMNRFALFLILAVLSQTLLEGVLIKQGLIPENYIVAVERVAMIFWGLVTGGLANFAYIRQAHREVEKAIATSPDEETALAKLSQRGGVTFIPHIILAVMVIVMILMNR
;
A
#
# COMPACT_ATOMS: atom_id res chain seq x y z
N MET A 1 27.93 -9.46 -7.59
CA MET A 1 27.57 -9.80 -6.19
C MET A 1 26.17 -9.27 -5.83
N LEU A 2 25.14 -9.40 -6.70
CA LEU A 2 24.07 -8.37 -6.71
C LEU A 2 22.62 -8.82 -6.41
N ALA A 3 22.33 -10.10 -6.15
CA ALA A 3 20.98 -10.52 -5.73
C ALA A 3 20.99 -11.69 -4.72
N GLU A 4 21.79 -12.74 -4.95
CA GLU A 4 21.91 -13.90 -4.03
C GLU A 4 22.35 -13.48 -2.62
N ASP A 5 23.35 -12.61 -2.49
CA ASP A 5 23.88 -12.18 -1.18
C ASP A 5 22.87 -11.41 -0.31
N LYS A 6 21.75 -10.93 -0.88
CA LYS A 6 20.75 -10.13 -0.17
C LYS A 6 19.44 -10.87 0.08
N GLU A 7 19.33 -12.13 -0.33
CA GLU A 7 18.09 -12.90 -0.27
C GLU A 7 17.51 -12.94 1.15
N ILE A 8 18.34 -13.27 2.15
CA ILE A 8 17.92 -13.36 3.55
C ILE A 8 17.32 -12.04 4.06
N TYR A 9 17.89 -10.89 3.67
CA TYR A 9 17.39 -9.57 4.06
C TYR A 9 16.01 -9.29 3.47
N TYR A 10 15.81 -9.60 2.18
CA TYR A 10 14.52 -9.42 1.51
C TYR A 10 13.45 -10.36 2.07
N ARG A 11 13.78 -11.64 2.26
CA ARG A 11 12.85 -12.62 2.86
C ARG A 11 12.44 -12.20 4.28
N THR A 12 13.39 -11.76 5.10
CA THR A 12 13.11 -11.23 6.44
C THR A 12 12.21 -9.99 6.39
N TYR A 13 12.45 -9.08 5.43
CA TYR A 13 11.58 -7.92 5.23
C TYR A 13 10.16 -8.31 4.79
N PHE A 14 10.01 -9.27 3.87
CA PHE A 14 8.68 -9.68 3.40
C PHE A 14 7.89 -10.50 4.42
N GLY A 15 8.58 -11.14 5.37
CA GLY A 15 7.99 -11.93 6.43
C GLY A 15 7.19 -13.11 5.89
N GLN A 16 6.00 -13.36 6.42
CA GLN A 16 5.15 -14.51 6.04
C GLN A 16 4.77 -14.58 4.56
N SER A 17 4.88 -13.47 3.81
CA SER A 17 4.57 -13.44 2.39
C SER A 17 5.83 -13.43 1.51
N HIS A 18 6.95 -13.95 2.01
CA HIS A 18 8.23 -13.85 1.31
C HIS A 18 8.18 -14.47 -0.08
N ASP A 19 7.54 -15.62 -0.29
CA ASP A 19 7.56 -16.28 -1.61
C ASP A 19 6.89 -15.42 -2.69
N TYR A 20 5.72 -14.87 -2.39
CA TYR A 20 5.02 -13.98 -3.32
C TYR A 20 5.85 -12.73 -3.66
N TYR A 21 6.40 -12.06 -2.65
CA TYR A 21 7.10 -10.79 -2.87
C TYR A 21 8.52 -10.96 -3.38
N TYR A 22 9.15 -12.10 -3.12
CA TYR A 22 10.43 -12.44 -3.70
C TYR A 22 10.29 -12.71 -5.20
N ASP A 23 9.26 -13.45 -5.63
CA ASP A 23 8.91 -13.55 -7.06
C ASP A 23 8.68 -12.16 -7.69
N LYS A 24 7.97 -11.25 -7.00
CA LYS A 24 7.79 -9.87 -7.51
C LYS A 24 9.09 -9.06 -7.54
N LEU A 25 10.02 -9.32 -6.64
CA LEU A 25 11.34 -8.70 -6.65
C LEU A 25 12.15 -9.17 -7.86
N GLU A 26 12.17 -10.48 -8.14
CA GLU A 26 12.86 -11.05 -9.30
C GLU A 26 12.29 -10.48 -10.60
N GLN A 27 10.96 -10.44 -10.74
CA GLN A 27 10.30 -9.81 -11.89
C GLN A 27 10.68 -8.33 -12.04
N TYR A 28 10.71 -7.59 -10.93
CA TYR A 28 11.13 -6.19 -10.92
C TYR A 28 12.59 -6.01 -11.38
N GLN A 29 13.49 -6.87 -10.91
CA GLN A 29 14.91 -6.88 -11.29
C GLN A 29 15.13 -7.28 -12.76
N ALA A 30 14.28 -8.17 -13.29
CA ALA A 30 14.25 -8.54 -14.70
C ALA A 30 13.65 -7.46 -15.62
N GLY A 31 13.20 -6.31 -15.07
CA GLY A 31 12.66 -5.18 -15.82
C GLY A 31 11.13 -5.10 -15.86
N HIS A 32 10.42 -6.12 -15.35
CA HIS A 32 8.97 -6.13 -15.21
C HIS A 32 8.53 -5.33 -13.96
N LYS A 33 8.67 -4.01 -14.03
CA LYS A 33 8.47 -3.11 -12.88
C LYS A 33 7.03 -3.05 -12.37
N PHE A 34 6.04 -3.29 -13.23
CA PHE A 34 4.63 -3.23 -12.90
C PHE A 34 4.02 -4.63 -12.98
N THR A 35 3.57 -5.14 -11.84
CA THR A 35 2.86 -6.40 -11.71
C THR A 35 1.58 -6.16 -10.92
N PHE A 36 0.50 -6.82 -11.31
CA PHE A 36 -0.80 -6.56 -10.70
C PHE A 36 -0.91 -7.23 -9.32
N ASN A 37 -1.42 -6.48 -8.34
CA ASN A 37 -1.71 -6.96 -7.00
C ASN A 37 -3.23 -7.02 -6.79
N PHE A 38 -3.78 -8.23 -6.83
CA PHE A 38 -5.22 -8.45 -6.65
C PHE A 38 -5.72 -8.03 -5.27
N TYR A 39 -4.95 -8.25 -4.20
CA TYR A 39 -5.34 -7.84 -2.86
C TYR A 39 -5.43 -6.32 -2.75
N ALA A 40 -4.46 -5.59 -3.32
CA ALA A 40 -4.48 -4.12 -3.34
C ALA A 40 -5.62 -3.55 -4.21
N PHE A 41 -6.03 -4.26 -5.26
CA PHE A 41 -7.18 -3.88 -6.07
C PHE A 41 -8.48 -3.95 -5.27
N PHE A 42 -8.75 -5.09 -4.61
CA PHE A 42 -10.01 -5.29 -3.89
C PHE A 42 -10.05 -4.59 -2.52
N LEU A 43 -8.91 -4.53 -1.82
CA LEU A 43 -8.85 -4.00 -0.46
C LEU A 43 -8.34 -2.56 -0.40
N GLY A 44 -7.75 -2.03 -1.47
CA GLY A 44 -7.31 -0.63 -1.56
C GLY A 44 -6.44 -0.18 -0.38
N LEU A 45 -6.89 0.87 0.30
CA LEU A 45 -6.17 1.51 1.41
C LEU A 45 -5.88 0.56 2.60
N PRO A 46 -6.84 -0.24 3.11
CA PRO A 46 -6.58 -1.30 4.09
C PRO A 46 -5.35 -2.16 3.77
N TRP A 47 -5.20 -2.61 2.53
CA TRP A 47 -4.05 -3.43 2.13
C TRP A 47 -2.71 -2.69 2.24
N LEU A 48 -2.68 -1.42 1.80
CA LEU A 48 -1.48 -0.60 1.89
C LEU A 48 -1.06 -0.40 3.36
N LEU A 49 -2.00 -0.13 4.24
CA LEU A 49 -1.74 0.02 5.68
C LEU A 49 -1.33 -1.31 6.33
N TYR A 50 -1.96 -2.41 5.93
CA TYR A 50 -1.62 -3.76 6.37
C TYR A 50 -0.15 -4.08 6.06
N ARG A 51 0.35 -3.74 4.87
CA ARG A 51 1.75 -3.92 4.44
C ARG A 51 2.70 -2.80 4.91
N LYS A 52 2.28 -1.94 5.84
CA LYS A 52 3.06 -0.81 6.37
C LYS A 52 3.53 0.18 5.29
N MET A 53 2.78 0.32 4.19
CA MET A 53 3.08 1.25 3.09
C MET A 53 2.55 2.66 3.37
N ASN A 54 2.83 3.20 4.56
CA ASN A 54 2.17 4.41 5.09
C ASN A 54 2.33 5.64 4.18
N ARG A 55 3.46 5.78 3.49
CA ARG A 55 3.68 6.89 2.54
C ARG A 55 2.79 6.77 1.31
N PHE A 56 2.66 5.57 0.76
CA PHE A 56 1.80 5.36 -0.40
C PHE A 56 0.32 5.45 -0.02
N ALA A 57 -0.05 4.91 1.14
CA ALA A 57 -1.37 5.08 1.73
C ALA A 57 -1.73 6.56 1.91
N LEU A 58 -0.83 7.37 2.48
CA LEU A 58 -1.05 8.82 2.64
C LEU A 58 -1.24 9.52 1.29
N PHE A 59 -0.40 9.23 0.30
CA PHE A 59 -0.55 9.79 -1.04
C PHE A 59 -1.91 9.44 -1.65
N LEU A 60 -2.33 8.17 -1.54
CA LEU A 60 -3.61 7.70 -2.04
C LEU A 60 -4.78 8.41 -1.34
N ILE A 61 -4.73 8.54 -0.01
CA ILE A 61 -5.74 9.27 0.77
C ILE A 61 -5.87 10.70 0.25
N LEU A 62 -4.76 11.42 0.12
CA LEU A 62 -4.77 12.81 -0.37
C LEU A 62 -5.32 12.91 -1.79
N ALA A 63 -4.98 11.95 -2.66
CA ALA A 63 -5.44 11.95 -4.04
C ALA A 63 -6.95 11.67 -4.15
N VAL A 64 -7.46 10.70 -3.40
CA VAL A 64 -8.90 10.38 -3.32
C VAL A 64 -9.67 11.56 -2.74
N LEU A 65 -9.21 12.14 -1.61
CA LEU A 65 -9.84 13.33 -1.02
C LEU A 65 -9.87 14.50 -2.00
N SER A 66 -8.78 14.73 -2.74
CA SER A 66 -8.73 15.81 -3.74
C SER A 66 -9.73 15.58 -4.87
N GLN A 67 -9.87 14.33 -5.34
CA GLN A 67 -10.90 13.97 -6.32
C GLN A 67 -12.31 14.17 -5.77
N THR A 68 -12.59 13.74 -4.54
CA THR A 68 -13.90 13.93 -3.91
C THR A 68 -14.28 15.41 -3.77
N LEU A 69 -13.32 16.25 -3.37
CA LEU A 69 -13.53 17.70 -3.30
C LEU A 69 -13.81 18.30 -4.67
N LEU A 70 -13.06 17.89 -5.70
CA LEU A 70 -13.27 18.33 -7.07
C LEU A 70 -14.65 17.93 -7.59
N GLU A 71 -15.05 16.67 -7.42
CA GLU A 71 -16.39 16.19 -7.78
C GLU A 71 -17.49 16.99 -7.08
N GLY A 72 -17.33 17.28 -5.79
CA GLY A 72 -18.27 18.13 -5.05
C GLY A 72 -18.42 19.53 -5.63
N VAL A 73 -17.34 20.14 -6.14
CA VAL A 73 -17.39 21.42 -6.85
C VAL A 73 -18.09 21.29 -8.19
N LEU A 74 -17.78 20.25 -8.97
CA LEU A 74 -18.37 20.01 -10.30
C LEU A 74 -19.89 19.76 -10.21
N ILE A 75 -20.34 19.01 -9.19
CA ILE A 75 -21.77 18.79 -8.91
C ILE A 75 -22.45 20.11 -8.56
N LYS A 76 -21.87 20.92 -7.66
CA LYS A 76 -22.44 22.23 -7.27
C LYS A 76 -22.54 23.21 -8.42
N GLN A 77 -21.64 23.12 -9.40
CA GLN A 77 -21.66 23.95 -10.61
C GLN A 77 -22.62 23.41 -11.70
N GLY A 78 -23.28 22.27 -11.46
CA GLY A 78 -24.18 21.64 -12.43
C GLY A 78 -23.45 20.97 -13.60
N LEU A 79 -22.14 20.78 -13.51
CA LEU A 79 -21.32 20.13 -14.56
C LEU A 79 -21.46 18.60 -14.54
N ILE A 80 -21.82 18.04 -13.38
CA ILE A 80 -22.21 16.64 -13.24
C ILE A 80 -23.70 16.61 -12.89
N PRO A 81 -24.57 16.17 -13.80
CA PRO A 81 -25.99 16.05 -13.50
C PRO A 81 -26.24 15.02 -12.40
N GLU A 82 -27.24 15.26 -11.54
CA GLU A 82 -27.50 14.43 -10.35
C GLU A 82 -27.70 12.94 -10.68
N ASN A 83 -28.32 12.63 -11.82
CA ASN A 83 -28.55 11.25 -12.26
C ASN A 83 -27.26 10.49 -12.62
N TYR A 84 -26.11 11.16 -12.75
CA TYR A 84 -24.82 10.55 -13.04
C TYR A 84 -23.91 10.40 -11.81
N ILE A 85 -24.26 10.98 -10.65
CA ILE A 85 -23.40 10.98 -9.46
C ILE A 85 -22.95 9.55 -9.07
N VAL A 86 -23.91 8.62 -8.97
CA VAL A 86 -23.64 7.22 -8.63
C VAL A 86 -22.72 6.54 -9.66
N ALA A 87 -22.86 6.87 -10.94
CA ALA A 87 -21.99 6.31 -11.98
C ALA A 87 -20.56 6.84 -11.86
N VAL A 88 -20.40 8.14 -11.62
CA VAL A 88 -19.09 8.78 -11.39
C VAL A 88 -18.38 8.15 -10.19
N GLU A 89 -19.08 7.99 -9.06
CA GLU A 89 -18.52 7.36 -7.84
C GLU A 89 -18.05 5.92 -8.10
N ARG A 90 -18.83 5.13 -8.83
CA ARG A 90 -18.46 3.74 -9.17
C ARG A 90 -17.25 3.68 -10.10
N VAL A 91 -17.18 4.58 -11.09
CA VAL A 91 -16.04 4.68 -11.99
C VAL A 91 -14.79 5.09 -11.21
N ALA A 92 -14.90 6.08 -10.31
CA ALA A 92 -13.81 6.51 -9.45
C ALA A 92 -13.31 5.37 -8.56
N MET A 93 -14.22 4.59 -7.97
CA MET A 93 -13.87 3.41 -7.16
C MET A 93 -13.09 2.36 -7.96
N ILE A 94 -13.56 2.00 -9.16
CA ILE A 94 -12.86 1.04 -10.04
C ILE A 94 -11.51 1.61 -10.47
N PHE A 95 -11.47 2.89 -10.83
CA PHE A 95 -10.24 3.59 -11.21
C PHE A 95 -9.20 3.51 -10.09
N TRP A 96 -9.57 3.85 -8.85
CA TRP A 96 -8.64 3.78 -7.73
C TRP A 96 -8.22 2.35 -7.41
N GLY A 97 -9.11 1.36 -7.53
CA GLY A 97 -8.76 -0.05 -7.43
C GLY A 97 -7.71 -0.46 -8.45
N LEU A 98 -7.85 -0.04 -9.71
CA LEU A 98 -6.87 -0.30 -10.77
C LEU A 98 -5.53 0.39 -10.49
N VAL A 99 -5.56 1.65 -10.04
CA VAL A 99 -4.35 2.40 -9.66
C VAL A 99 -3.62 1.69 -8.51
N THR A 100 -4.32 1.30 -7.45
CA THR A 100 -3.70 0.59 -6.32
C THR A 100 -3.22 -0.79 -6.73
N GLY A 101 -4.03 -1.55 -7.46
CA GLY A 101 -3.68 -2.88 -7.97
C GLY A 101 -2.45 -2.86 -8.85
N GLY A 102 -2.34 -1.89 -9.77
CA GLY A 102 -1.21 -1.78 -10.69
C GLY A 102 0.09 -1.24 -10.05
N LEU A 103 -0.03 -0.39 -9.02
CA LEU A 103 1.13 0.28 -8.43
C LEU A 103 1.61 -0.32 -7.10
N ALA A 104 0.79 -1.13 -6.41
CA ALA A 104 1.13 -1.61 -5.07
C ALA A 104 2.40 -2.46 -5.03
N ASN A 105 2.56 -3.42 -5.95
CA ASN A 105 3.77 -4.24 -5.98
C ASN A 105 5.01 -3.39 -6.27
N PHE A 106 4.96 -2.53 -7.28
CA PHE A 106 6.04 -1.59 -7.60
C PHE A 106 6.44 -0.76 -6.37
N ALA A 107 5.47 -0.13 -5.72
CA ALA A 107 5.72 0.72 -4.56
C ALA A 107 6.27 -0.07 -3.37
N TYR A 108 5.79 -1.30 -3.15
CA TYR A 108 6.24 -2.16 -2.06
C TYR A 108 7.66 -2.66 -2.29
N ILE A 109 7.99 -3.15 -3.49
CA ILE A 109 9.33 -3.59 -3.85
C ILE A 109 10.34 -2.44 -3.76
N ARG A 110 9.97 -1.25 -4.25
CA ARG A 110 10.82 -0.05 -4.11
C ARG A 110 11.01 0.37 -2.65
N GLN A 111 10.00 0.18 -1.80
CA GLN A 111 10.13 0.40 -0.36
C GLN A 111 11.07 -0.64 0.26
N ALA A 112 10.86 -1.92 -0.02
CA ALA A 112 11.70 -3.02 0.48
C ALA A 112 13.17 -2.81 0.13
N HIS A 113 13.47 -2.52 -1.14
CA HIS A 113 14.83 -2.23 -1.58
C HIS A 113 15.48 -1.09 -0.77
N ARG A 114 14.77 0.03 -0.57
CA ARG A 114 15.31 1.15 0.23
C ARG A 114 15.56 0.77 1.68
N GLU A 115 14.66 0.00 2.29
CA GLU A 115 14.80 -0.41 3.68
C GLU A 115 15.93 -1.45 3.85
N VAL A 116 16.08 -2.39 2.90
CA VAL A 116 17.18 -3.37 2.88
C VAL A 116 18.52 -2.68 2.72
N GLU A 117 18.70 -1.82 1.71
CA GLU A 117 19.96 -1.08 1.53
C GLU A 117 20.30 -0.23 2.76
N LYS A 118 19.30 0.43 3.35
CA LYS A 118 19.49 1.22 4.56
C LYS A 118 19.87 0.35 5.75
N ALA A 119 19.24 -0.81 5.92
CA ALA A 119 19.53 -1.70 7.04
C ALA A 119 20.96 -2.25 6.95
N ILE A 120 21.40 -2.67 5.77
CA ILE A 120 22.77 -3.14 5.52
C ILE A 120 23.77 -2.00 5.77
N ALA A 121 23.52 -0.80 5.24
CA ALA A 121 24.46 0.31 5.36
C ALA A 121 24.58 0.91 6.77
N THR A 122 23.60 0.70 7.65
CA THR A 122 23.52 1.37 8.96
C THR A 122 23.52 0.42 10.16
N SER A 123 23.72 -0.88 9.93
CA SER A 123 23.78 -1.86 11.01
C SER A 123 25.21 -2.34 11.19
N PRO A 124 25.66 -2.54 12.45
CA PRO A 124 27.02 -3.00 12.74
C PRO A 124 27.27 -4.45 12.29
N ASP A 125 26.21 -5.26 12.23
CA ASP A 125 26.26 -6.68 11.90
C ASP A 125 24.94 -7.14 11.23
N GLU A 126 24.95 -8.36 10.69
CA GLU A 126 23.81 -8.97 10.00
C GLU A 126 22.60 -9.20 10.92
N GLU A 127 22.81 -9.69 12.14
CA GLU A 127 21.74 -9.96 13.09
C GLU A 127 20.95 -8.68 13.39
N THR A 128 21.66 -7.58 13.63
CA THR A 128 21.07 -6.26 13.84
C THR A 128 20.31 -5.77 12.61
N ALA A 129 20.83 -6.01 11.40
CA ALA A 129 20.15 -5.63 10.16
C ALA A 129 18.84 -6.43 9.97
N LEU A 130 18.88 -7.76 10.19
CA LEU A 130 17.72 -8.63 10.09
C LEU A 130 16.66 -8.28 11.14
N ALA A 131 17.06 -7.99 12.38
CA ALA A 131 16.15 -7.54 13.44
C ALA A 131 15.44 -6.22 13.08
N LYS A 132 16.15 -5.26 12.47
CA LYS A 132 15.53 -4.02 11.97
C LYS A 132 14.54 -4.29 10.84
N LEU A 133 14.90 -5.17 9.90
CA LEU A 133 14.07 -5.48 8.74
C LEU A 133 12.78 -6.21 9.13
N SER A 134 12.83 -7.15 10.07
CA SER A 134 11.65 -7.87 10.55
C SER A 134 10.63 -6.92 11.21
N GLN A 135 11.10 -5.88 11.89
CA GLN A 135 10.21 -4.85 12.48
C GLN A 135 9.62 -3.90 11.43
N ARG A 136 10.42 -3.51 10.43
CA ARG A 136 10.02 -2.55 9.38
C ARG A 136 9.10 -3.17 8.33
N GLY A 137 9.33 -4.44 8.01
CA GLY A 137 8.62 -5.20 7.00
C GLY A 137 7.40 -5.96 7.52
N GLY A 138 6.99 -6.98 6.78
CA GLY A 138 5.86 -7.84 7.12
C GLY A 138 4.53 -7.09 7.10
N VAL A 139 3.71 -7.36 8.13
CA VAL A 139 2.32 -6.92 8.19
C VAL A 139 1.94 -6.34 9.55
N THR A 140 0.84 -5.59 9.63
CA THR A 140 0.27 -5.10 10.89
C THR A 140 -1.24 -4.91 10.80
N PHE A 141 -1.94 -5.18 11.90
CA PHE A 141 -3.38 -4.92 12.05
C PHE A 141 -3.69 -3.64 12.82
N ILE A 142 -2.69 -2.93 13.35
CA ILE A 142 -2.90 -1.75 14.21
C ILE A 142 -3.81 -0.70 13.55
N PRO A 143 -3.59 -0.27 12.28
CA PRO A 143 -4.48 0.71 11.65
C PRO A 143 -5.92 0.21 11.49
N HIS A 144 -6.12 -1.09 11.30
CA HIS A 144 -7.43 -1.71 11.15
C HIS A 144 -8.17 -1.76 12.48
N ILE A 145 -7.47 -2.09 13.57
CA ILE A 145 -8.02 -2.09 14.93
C ILE A 145 -8.44 -0.67 15.31
N ILE A 146 -7.59 0.33 15.06
CA ILE A 146 -7.92 1.74 15.33
C ILE A 146 -9.18 2.15 14.56
N LEU A 147 -9.25 1.85 13.27
CA LEU A 147 -10.42 2.16 12.45
C LEU A 147 -11.69 1.46 12.95
N ALA A 148 -11.60 0.18 13.31
CA ALA A 148 -12.73 -0.58 13.85
C ALA A 148 -13.25 0.03 15.17
N VAL A 149 -12.34 0.39 16.09
CA VAL A 149 -12.70 1.06 17.34
C VAL A 149 -13.36 2.42 17.08
N MET A 150 -12.83 3.22 16.16
CA MET A 150 -13.43 4.50 15.77
C MET A 150 -14.85 4.34 15.24
N VAL A 151 -15.09 3.35 14.38
CA VAL A 151 -16.43 3.05 13.83
C VAL A 151 -17.39 2.61 14.94
N ILE A 152 -16.95 1.74 15.86
CA ILE A 152 -17.77 1.30 17.00
C ILE A 152 -18.17 2.49 17.88
N VAL A 153 -17.20 3.35 18.23
CA VAL A 153 -17.47 4.56 19.03
C VAL A 153 -18.46 5.48 18.30
N MET A 154 -18.28 5.70 17.00
CA MET A 154 -19.19 6.51 16.21
C MET A 154 -20.62 5.95 16.22
N ILE A 155 -20.77 4.63 16.06
CA ILE A 155 -22.09 3.97 16.11
C ILE A 155 -22.74 4.12 17.49
N LEU A 156 -21.96 4.00 18.57
CA LEU A 156 -22.47 4.15 19.93
C LEU A 156 -22.85 5.59 20.27
N MET A 157 -22.13 6.59 19.74
CA MET A 157 -22.43 8.02 19.93
C MET A 157 -23.62 8.50 19.11
N ASN A 158 -23.93 7.82 18.01
CA ASN A 158 -25.02 8.17 17.09
C ASN A 158 -26.33 7.41 17.41
N ARG A 159 -26.40 6.75 18.57
CA ARG A 159 -27.59 6.14 19.18
C ARG A 159 -28.07 6.99 20.35
#